data_AF-A0A7W0Y3I6-F1
#
_entry.id   AF-A0A7W0Y3I6-F1
#
_cell.length_a   1.000
_cell.length_b   1.000
_cell.length_c   1.000
_cell.angle_alpha   90.00
_cell.angle_beta   90.00
_cell.angle_gamma   90.00
#
_symmetry.space_group_name_H-M   'P 1'
#
loop_
_entity.id
_entity.type
_entity.pdbx_description
1 polymer ?
#
loop_
_entity_poly.entity_id
_entity_poly.type
_entity_poly.pdbx_seq_one_letter_code
_entity_poly.pdbx_strand_id
1 'polypeptide(L)'
;MSRYLMVLSLGGCAQLAGIDDTTGPASPDSVTLSIDRFSIGATAVEAPLDLTGLTATYLELDPEDPTGFRRTPAELADPMTWAATIPEGTPSVLFTMPDLPTPTTRLYALGQRTLRVLQIVAEHPAPTPPPDGATIAAAVTLDAAFTGAENFVFYTAGAWSQRPFIAPIVGDATLTQTFPYAEATSLVGRPLEKITAADAVLVLKYVGATLTGVLDLPGFDQTGTDTVAGTIVATAADQTVDVPVVPTAIANRFGAGRPAVAGLAMNWGMTAAPGSKVASTLGPTLTAGTVAAADTQITATFG
;
A
#
# COMPACT_ATOMS: atom_id res chain seq x y z
N MET A 1 1.83 -0.78 22.97
CA MET A 1 3.00 -1.41 22.31
C MET A 1 2.80 -1.30 20.80
N SER A 2 3.29 -0.24 20.18
CA SER A 2 3.22 -0.06 18.72
C SER A 2 4.34 -0.87 18.07
N ARG A 3 4.00 -1.66 17.04
CA ARG A 3 4.96 -2.44 16.25
C ARG A 3 5.19 -1.71 14.93
N TYR A 4 6.41 -1.26 14.69
CA TYR A 4 6.81 -0.57 13.45
C TYR A 4 7.43 -1.56 12.46
N LEU A 5 7.23 -1.30 11.17
CA LEU A 5 7.75 -2.11 10.07
C LEU A 5 8.75 -1.28 9.26
N MET A 6 9.97 -1.80 9.11
CA MET A 6 10.98 -1.27 8.20
C MET A 6 10.90 -2.06 6.89
N VAL A 7 10.77 -1.35 5.76
CA VAL A 7 10.71 -1.99 4.44
C VAL A 7 11.90 -1.52 3.60
N LEU A 8 12.75 -2.46 3.19
CA LEU A 8 13.68 -2.25 2.07
C LEU A 8 12.85 -2.34 0.78
N SER A 9 12.65 -1.21 0.10
CA SER A 9 12.03 -1.20 -1.23
C SER A 9 13.12 -1.15 -2.30
N LEU A 10 13.16 -2.19 -3.14
CA LEU A 10 13.83 -2.17 -4.43
C LEU A 10 12.78 -1.74 -5.46
N GLY A 11 13.13 -0.85 -6.40
CA GLY A 11 12.19 -0.24 -7.35
C GLY A 11 11.31 -1.25 -8.07
N GLY A 12 10.05 -1.34 -7.64
CA GLY A 12 9.01 -2.21 -8.16
C GLY A 12 7.89 -2.34 -7.14
N CYS A 13 6.66 -1.99 -7.51
CA CYS A 13 5.48 -2.14 -6.65
C CYS A 13 5.27 -3.63 -6.36
N ALA A 14 5.77 -4.12 -5.22
CA ALA A 14 5.39 -5.43 -4.71
C ALA A 14 4.12 -5.24 -3.87
N GLN A 15 2.96 -5.56 -4.44
CA GLN A 15 1.78 -5.79 -3.61
C GLN A 15 2.06 -7.06 -2.80
N LEU A 16 2.31 -6.89 -1.50
CA LEU A 16 2.57 -7.99 -0.58
C LEU A 16 1.25 -8.71 -0.30
N ALA A 17 1.05 -9.86 -0.94
CA ALA A 17 0.03 -10.81 -0.52
C ALA A 17 0.64 -11.68 0.59
N GLY A 18 0.05 -11.63 1.79
CA GLY A 18 0.36 -12.56 2.87
C GLY A 18 -0.33 -13.90 2.63
N ILE A 19 0.40 -15.00 2.78
CA ILE A 19 -0.17 -16.35 2.84
C ILE A 19 -0.32 -16.66 4.33
N ASP A 20 -1.55 -16.70 4.84
CA ASP A 20 -1.81 -16.83 6.28
C ASP A 20 -2.10 -18.28 6.71
N ASP A 21 -2.59 -19.14 5.81
CA ASP A 21 -2.77 -20.57 6.09
C ASP A 21 -2.85 -21.42 4.81
N THR A 22 -2.07 -22.50 4.72
CA THR A 22 -2.14 -23.49 3.61
C THR A 22 -2.59 -24.86 4.11
N THR A 23 -3.13 -24.96 5.32
CA THR A 23 -3.51 -26.24 5.92
C THR A 23 -5.01 -26.35 6.16
N GLY A 24 -5.64 -27.27 5.43
CA GLY A 24 -7.02 -27.70 5.65
C GLY A 24 -7.21 -29.12 5.08
N PRO A 25 -8.18 -29.90 5.57
CA PRO A 25 -8.49 -31.20 4.99
C PRO A 25 -9.02 -31.02 3.56
N ALA A 26 -8.13 -31.05 2.57
CA ALA A 26 -8.51 -31.08 1.18
C ALA A 26 -9.09 -32.47 0.86
N SER A 27 -10.25 -32.51 0.19
CA SER A 27 -10.64 -33.72 -0.53
C SER A 27 -9.49 -34.06 -1.50
N PRO A 28 -9.03 -35.33 -1.57
CA PRO A 28 -7.91 -35.71 -2.42
C PRO A 28 -8.15 -35.33 -3.89
N ASP A 29 -9.41 -35.23 -4.31
CA ASP A 29 -9.80 -34.95 -5.69
C ASP A 29 -10.15 -33.47 -5.95
N SER A 30 -10.14 -32.61 -4.93
CA SER A 30 -10.52 -31.20 -5.07
C SER A 30 -9.33 -30.26 -4.87
N VAL A 31 -9.28 -29.21 -5.67
CA VAL A 31 -8.47 -28.02 -5.41
C VAL A 31 -9.39 -26.83 -5.13
N THR A 32 -8.96 -25.92 -4.27
CA THR A 32 -9.73 -24.72 -3.90
C THR A 32 -8.85 -23.48 -3.83
N LEU A 33 -9.45 -22.33 -4.15
CA LEU A 33 -8.85 -21.02 -4.01
C LEU A 33 -9.90 -20.08 -3.40
N SER A 34 -9.62 -19.58 -2.20
CA SER A 34 -10.37 -18.49 -1.56
C SER A 34 -9.49 -17.27 -1.39
N ILE A 35 -10.12 -16.10 -1.36
CA ILE A 35 -9.43 -14.83 -1.24
C ILE A 35 -10.10 -14.02 -0.16
N ASP A 36 -9.32 -13.58 0.82
CA ASP A 36 -9.77 -12.59 1.79
C ASP A 36 -9.29 -11.21 1.38
N ARG A 37 -10.15 -10.22 1.56
CA ARG A 37 -9.86 -8.82 1.35
C ARG A 37 -9.60 -8.16 2.69
N PHE A 38 -8.39 -7.64 2.86
CA PHE A 38 -8.01 -6.78 3.98
C PHE A 38 -8.11 -5.32 3.55
N SER A 39 -9.23 -4.69 3.89
CA SER A 39 -9.53 -3.30 3.55
C SER A 39 -8.97 -2.38 4.64
N ILE A 40 -8.10 -1.45 4.24
CA ILE A 40 -7.44 -0.51 5.13
C ILE A 40 -7.98 0.89 4.83
N GLY A 41 -8.82 1.42 5.71
CA GLY A 41 -9.24 2.82 5.72
C GLY A 41 -9.01 3.42 7.11
N ALA A 42 -10.04 4.09 7.64
CA ALA A 42 -10.12 4.51 9.04
C ALA A 42 -9.95 3.33 10.03
N THR A 43 -10.55 2.20 9.66
CA THR A 43 -10.43 0.92 10.34
C THR A 43 -9.84 -0.09 9.37
N ALA A 44 -9.22 -1.14 9.92
CA ALA A 44 -8.84 -2.30 9.14
C ALA A 44 -9.93 -3.37 9.26
N VAL A 45 -10.47 -3.83 8.13
CA VAL A 45 -11.51 -4.85 8.08
C VAL A 45 -11.05 -5.98 7.18
N GLU A 46 -11.09 -7.19 7.70
CA GLU A 46 -10.88 -8.42 6.92
C GLU A 46 -12.24 -9.05 6.63
N ALA A 47 -12.50 -9.36 5.37
CA ALA A 47 -13.69 -10.07 4.94
C ALA A 47 -13.39 -10.91 3.70
N PRO A 48 -14.10 -12.03 3.47
CA PRO A 48 -13.98 -12.76 2.22
C PRO A 48 -14.29 -11.88 1.01
N LEU A 49 -13.51 -12.01 -0.05
CA LEU A 49 -13.73 -11.32 -1.31
C LEU A 49 -14.83 -12.03 -2.10
N ASP A 50 -15.81 -11.28 -2.59
CA ASP A 50 -16.78 -11.80 -3.57
C ASP A 50 -16.08 -12.02 -4.92
N LEU A 51 -16.06 -13.27 -5.37
CA LEU A 51 -15.42 -13.74 -6.59
C LEU A 51 -16.41 -13.81 -7.76
N THR A 52 -17.66 -13.38 -7.58
CA THR A 52 -18.67 -13.35 -8.64
C THR A 52 -18.22 -12.46 -9.80
N GLY A 53 -18.27 -13.01 -11.01
CA GLY A 53 -17.84 -12.30 -12.24
C GLY A 53 -16.33 -12.28 -12.46
N LEU A 54 -15.54 -12.82 -11.53
CA LEU A 54 -14.11 -13.08 -11.70
C LEU A 54 -13.89 -14.53 -12.16
N THR A 55 -12.71 -14.81 -12.70
CA THR A 55 -12.38 -16.13 -13.26
C THR A 55 -11.13 -16.72 -12.63
N ALA A 56 -11.12 -18.03 -12.44
CA ALA A 56 -9.93 -18.81 -12.13
C ALA A 56 -9.81 -20.04 -13.05
N THR A 57 -8.59 -20.46 -13.32
CA THR A 57 -8.26 -21.61 -14.15
C THR A 57 -7.03 -22.29 -13.57
N TYR A 58 -7.16 -23.56 -13.23
CA TYR A 58 -6.03 -24.37 -12.82
C TYR A 58 -5.25 -24.84 -14.05
N LEU A 59 -3.92 -24.78 -13.93
CA LEU A 59 -2.97 -25.19 -14.94
C LEU A 59 -2.31 -26.48 -14.47
N GLU A 60 -2.69 -27.57 -15.12
CA GLU A 60 -2.15 -28.91 -14.91
C GLU A 60 -1.14 -29.21 -16.01
N LEU A 61 -0.10 -30.00 -15.70
CA LEU A 61 0.76 -30.52 -16.76
C LEU A 61 -0.08 -31.39 -17.69
N ASP A 62 0.02 -31.14 -18.99
CA ASP A 62 -0.70 -31.96 -19.96
C ASP A 62 0.03 -33.31 -20.15
N PRO A 63 -0.61 -34.45 -19.86
CA PRO A 63 0.01 -35.76 -20.04
C PRO A 63 0.23 -36.11 -21.52
N GLU A 64 -0.51 -35.48 -22.43
CA GLU A 64 -0.39 -35.68 -23.89
C GLU A 64 0.61 -34.70 -24.52
N ASP A 65 0.84 -33.54 -23.90
CA ASP A 65 1.85 -32.55 -24.28
C ASP A 65 2.66 -32.08 -23.06
N PRO A 66 3.82 -32.71 -22.75
CA PRO A 66 4.63 -32.34 -21.59
C PRO A 66 5.25 -30.94 -21.68
N THR A 67 5.10 -30.24 -22.81
CA THR A 67 5.52 -28.83 -22.97
C THR A 67 4.38 -27.84 -22.74
N GLY A 68 3.14 -28.31 -22.61
CA GLY A 68 1.94 -27.53 -22.46
C GLY A 68 1.27 -27.68 -21.08
N PHE A 69 0.20 -26.90 -20.89
CA PHE A 69 -0.67 -27.02 -19.72
C PHE A 69 -2.09 -27.35 -20.16
N ARG A 70 -2.68 -28.38 -19.55
CA ARG A 70 -4.13 -28.57 -19.54
C ARG A 70 -4.74 -27.50 -18.66
N ARG A 71 -5.78 -26.85 -19.17
CA ARG A 71 -6.51 -25.79 -18.47
C ARG A 71 -7.83 -26.32 -17.97
N THR A 72 -8.00 -26.30 -16.66
CA THR A 72 -9.24 -26.72 -16.00
C THR A 72 -9.87 -25.48 -15.37
N PRO A 73 -10.96 -24.93 -15.97
CA PRO A 73 -11.69 -23.81 -15.39
C PRO A 73 -12.16 -24.17 -13.97
N ALA A 74 -12.00 -23.23 -13.04
CA ALA A 74 -12.57 -23.39 -11.72
C ALA A 74 -14.01 -22.88 -11.72
N GLU A 75 -14.87 -23.55 -10.97
CA GLU A 75 -16.25 -23.14 -10.73
C GLU A 75 -16.35 -22.47 -9.36
N LEU A 76 -17.29 -21.55 -9.19
CA LEU A 76 -17.60 -21.00 -7.87
C LEU A 76 -18.36 -22.07 -7.06
N ALA A 77 -17.69 -22.65 -6.07
CA ALA A 77 -18.35 -23.56 -5.11
C ALA A 77 -19.31 -22.77 -4.20
N ASP A 78 -18.92 -21.53 -3.90
CA ASP A 78 -19.71 -20.49 -3.26
C ASP A 78 -19.20 -19.12 -3.77
N PRO A 79 -19.85 -17.98 -3.41
CA PRO A 79 -19.41 -16.66 -3.88
C PRO A 79 -17.97 -16.26 -3.51
N MET A 80 -17.31 -16.98 -2.60
CA MET A 80 -16.00 -16.62 -2.02
C MET A 80 -14.90 -17.66 -2.34
N THR A 81 -15.26 -18.78 -2.98
CA THR A 81 -14.36 -19.91 -3.20
C THR A 81 -14.51 -20.48 -4.61
N TRP A 82 -13.40 -20.48 -5.35
CA TRP A 82 -13.27 -21.27 -6.55
C TRP A 82 -12.85 -22.70 -6.22
N ALA A 83 -13.40 -23.68 -6.94
CA ALA A 83 -13.03 -25.08 -6.84
C ALA A 83 -12.96 -25.75 -8.21
N ALA A 84 -12.13 -26.79 -8.31
CA ALA A 84 -12.11 -27.70 -9.45
C ALA A 84 -11.82 -29.12 -8.99
N THR A 85 -12.32 -30.10 -9.75
CA THR A 85 -11.98 -31.51 -9.53
C THR A 85 -10.71 -31.85 -10.32
N ILE A 86 -9.61 -32.06 -9.61
CA ILE A 86 -8.29 -32.38 -10.17
C ILE A 86 -7.74 -33.57 -9.38
N PRO A 87 -7.76 -34.80 -9.92
CA PRO A 87 -7.49 -36.01 -9.14
C PRO A 87 -6.13 -36.07 -8.46
N GLU A 88 -5.10 -35.45 -9.06
CA GLU A 88 -3.72 -35.59 -8.59
C GLU A 88 -2.92 -34.29 -8.71
N GLY A 89 -1.78 -34.24 -8.02
CA GLY A 89 -0.82 -33.14 -8.11
C GLY A 89 -1.24 -31.87 -7.37
N THR A 90 -0.46 -30.81 -7.62
CA THR A 90 -0.61 -29.48 -7.01
C THR A 90 -0.54 -28.41 -8.10
N PRO A 91 -1.63 -28.25 -8.89
CA PRO A 91 -1.62 -27.41 -10.08
C PRO A 91 -1.37 -25.95 -9.73
N SER A 92 -0.80 -25.22 -10.68
CA SER A 92 -0.75 -23.76 -10.58
C SER A 92 -2.15 -23.19 -10.84
N VAL A 93 -2.44 -21.98 -10.38
CA VAL A 93 -3.73 -21.32 -10.61
C VAL A 93 -3.52 -19.96 -11.25
N LEU A 94 -4.19 -19.75 -12.38
CA LEU A 94 -4.33 -18.46 -13.05
C LEU A 94 -5.67 -17.86 -12.66
N PHE A 95 -5.70 -16.68 -12.04
CA PHE A 95 -6.96 -16.08 -11.57
C PHE A 95 -6.95 -14.57 -11.72
N THR A 96 -8.15 -13.99 -11.86
CA THR A 96 -8.33 -12.55 -12.02
C THR A 96 -8.69 -11.91 -10.69
N MET A 97 -7.98 -10.86 -10.32
CA MET A 97 -8.24 -10.05 -9.13
C MET A 97 -8.94 -8.76 -9.52
N PRO A 98 -9.85 -8.23 -8.67
CA PRO A 98 -10.56 -6.99 -8.92
C PRO A 98 -9.68 -5.77 -8.58
N ASP A 99 -8.40 -5.84 -8.94
CA ASP A 99 -7.46 -4.74 -8.78
C ASP A 99 -7.92 -3.54 -9.64
N LEU A 100 -7.63 -2.33 -9.17
CA LEU A 100 -7.96 -1.09 -9.86
C LEU A 100 -6.69 -0.48 -10.49
N PRO A 101 -6.81 0.24 -11.63
CA PRO A 101 -8.05 0.60 -12.33
C PRO A 101 -8.64 -0.51 -13.21
N THR A 102 -7.90 -1.59 -13.45
CA THR A 102 -8.33 -2.73 -14.27
C THR A 102 -8.01 -4.05 -13.57
N PRO A 103 -8.91 -5.04 -13.63
CA PRO A 103 -8.65 -6.35 -13.07
C PRO A 103 -7.32 -6.93 -13.57
N THR A 104 -6.53 -7.49 -12.66
CA THR A 104 -5.20 -8.02 -12.97
C THR A 104 -5.21 -9.53 -12.85
N THR A 105 -4.68 -10.20 -13.88
CA THR A 105 -4.50 -11.65 -13.86
C THR A 105 -3.23 -12.02 -13.11
N ARG A 106 -3.33 -12.99 -12.20
CA ARG A 106 -2.23 -13.50 -11.37
C ARG A 106 -2.05 -14.98 -11.63
N LEU A 107 -0.80 -15.45 -11.53
CA LEU A 107 -0.44 -16.86 -11.62
C LEU A 107 0.27 -17.26 -10.33
N TYR A 108 -0.31 -18.19 -9.56
CA TYR A 108 0.31 -18.75 -8.36
C TYR A 108 0.68 -20.22 -8.57
N ALA A 109 1.93 -20.56 -8.25
CA ALA A 109 2.50 -21.90 -8.35
C ALA A 109 3.11 -22.29 -7.00
N LEU A 110 2.24 -22.49 -5.99
CA LEU A 110 2.65 -22.64 -4.59
C LEU A 110 2.75 -24.10 -4.13
N GLY A 111 2.43 -25.07 -5.00
CA GLY A 111 2.52 -26.49 -4.67
C GLY A 111 1.51 -26.93 -3.61
N GLN A 112 0.33 -26.29 -3.56
CA GLN A 112 -0.74 -26.58 -2.60
C GLN A 112 -2.07 -26.82 -3.34
N ARG A 113 -2.97 -27.58 -2.71
CA ARG A 113 -4.32 -27.87 -3.24
C ARG A 113 -5.40 -26.93 -2.69
N THR A 114 -5.19 -26.41 -1.49
CA THR A 114 -6.05 -25.41 -0.86
C THR A 114 -5.26 -24.12 -0.70
N LEU A 115 -5.69 -23.08 -1.39
CA LEU A 115 -5.05 -21.78 -1.37
C LEU A 115 -5.98 -20.76 -0.72
N ARG A 116 -5.47 -20.07 0.30
CA ARG A 116 -6.10 -18.89 0.89
C ARG A 116 -5.19 -17.69 0.64
N VAL A 117 -5.68 -16.72 -0.10
CA VAL A 117 -4.90 -15.54 -0.52
C VAL A 117 -5.42 -14.31 0.20
N LEU A 118 -4.53 -13.51 0.79
CA LEU A 118 -4.90 -12.20 1.32
C LEU A 118 -4.65 -11.11 0.27
N GLN A 119 -5.71 -10.43 -0.15
CA GLN A 119 -5.64 -9.20 -0.94
C GLN A 119 -5.73 -7.98 -0.01
N ILE A 120 -4.68 -7.18 0.04
CA ILE A 120 -4.71 -5.91 0.75
C ILE A 120 -5.20 -4.83 -0.19
N VAL A 121 -6.22 -4.09 0.25
CA VAL A 121 -6.76 -2.94 -0.46
C VAL A 121 -6.81 -1.75 0.49
N ALA A 122 -6.18 -0.65 0.10
CA ALA A 122 -6.30 0.62 0.81
C ALA A 122 -7.50 1.39 0.23
N GLU A 123 -8.58 1.50 1.02
CA GLU A 123 -9.84 2.11 0.60
C GLU A 123 -10.72 2.54 1.78
N HIS A 124 -11.69 3.42 1.51
CA HIS A 124 -12.77 3.73 2.43
C HIS A 124 -13.77 2.56 2.53
N PRO A 125 -14.32 2.22 3.73
CA PRO A 125 -15.48 1.33 3.83
C PRO A 125 -16.69 1.96 3.12
N ALA A 126 -17.20 1.35 2.05
CA ALA A 126 -18.24 1.94 1.19
C ALA A 126 -17.82 3.28 0.55
N PRO A 127 -16.89 3.26 -0.41
CA PRO A 127 -16.39 4.47 -1.05
C PRO A 127 -17.49 5.16 -1.87
N THR A 128 -17.51 6.49 -1.82
CA THR A 128 -18.40 7.33 -2.66
C THR A 128 -17.56 8.39 -3.38
N PRO A 129 -17.97 8.87 -4.56
CA PRO A 129 -17.24 9.91 -5.26
C PRO A 129 -17.34 11.26 -4.51
N PRO A 130 -16.31 12.12 -4.56
CA PRO A 130 -16.37 13.46 -3.99
C PRO A 130 -17.46 14.29 -4.70
N PRO A 131 -18.06 15.29 -4.01
CA PRO A 131 -19.01 16.21 -4.64
C PRO A 131 -18.39 16.93 -5.85
N ASP A 132 -19.19 17.18 -6.88
CA ASP A 132 -18.75 17.93 -8.07
C ASP A 132 -18.24 19.33 -7.67
N GLY A 133 -17.03 19.66 -8.11
CA GLY A 133 -16.41 20.95 -7.81
C GLY A 133 -15.95 21.12 -6.36
N ALA A 134 -15.85 20.03 -5.57
CA ALA A 134 -15.33 20.12 -4.21
C ALA A 134 -13.93 20.76 -4.16
N THR A 135 -13.72 21.62 -3.16
CA THR A 135 -12.46 22.35 -2.95
C THR A 135 -12.02 22.23 -1.49
N ILE A 136 -10.70 22.19 -1.27
CA ILE A 136 -10.11 22.27 0.07
C ILE A 136 -9.53 23.66 0.27
N ALA A 137 -9.96 24.35 1.32
CA ALA A 137 -9.43 25.64 1.73
C ALA A 137 -8.52 25.45 2.96
N ALA A 138 -7.21 25.51 2.76
CA ALA A 138 -6.21 25.43 3.83
C ALA A 138 -5.96 26.81 4.46
N ALA A 139 -6.04 26.88 5.78
CA ALA A 139 -5.68 28.02 6.61
C ALA A 139 -4.84 27.54 7.80
N VAL A 140 -3.57 27.22 7.51
CA VAL A 140 -2.68 26.53 8.43
C VAL A 140 -1.65 27.50 9.02
N THR A 141 -1.50 27.50 10.34
CA THR A 141 -0.42 28.20 11.05
C THR A 141 0.80 27.26 11.13
N LEU A 142 1.97 27.78 10.79
CA LEU A 142 3.22 27.03 10.86
C LEU A 142 3.79 27.11 12.29
N ASP A 143 4.50 26.06 12.71
CA ASP A 143 5.24 26.00 13.98
C ASP A 143 6.47 26.92 14.02
N ALA A 144 6.96 27.33 12.84
CA ALA A 144 7.96 28.36 12.64
C ALA A 144 7.75 29.06 11.29
N ALA A 145 8.34 30.24 11.10
CA ALA A 145 8.33 30.91 9.80
C ALA A 145 8.98 30.03 8.72
N PHE A 146 8.37 29.97 7.55
CA PHE A 146 8.85 29.18 6.41
C PHE A 146 10.25 29.63 6.00
N THR A 147 11.20 28.68 5.91
CA THR A 147 12.61 28.98 5.62
C THR A 147 12.99 28.72 4.15
N GLY A 148 12.14 28.03 3.40
CA GLY A 148 12.41 27.63 2.01
C GLY A 148 12.94 26.21 1.87
N ALA A 149 13.24 25.54 2.98
CA ALA A 149 13.71 24.15 3.00
C ALA A 149 12.56 23.13 3.18
N GLU A 150 11.39 23.61 3.59
CA GLU A 150 10.24 22.78 3.91
C GLU A 150 9.37 22.49 2.67
N ASN A 151 8.70 21.34 2.66
CA ASN A 151 7.59 21.05 1.77
C ASN A 151 6.37 20.61 2.56
N PHE A 152 5.18 20.99 2.08
CA PHE A 152 3.92 20.71 2.74
C PHE A 152 3.04 19.82 1.88
N VAL A 153 2.37 18.85 2.49
CA VAL A 153 1.51 17.89 1.79
C VAL A 153 0.17 17.79 2.50
N PHE A 154 -0.90 17.98 1.75
CA PHE A 154 -2.24 17.56 2.15
C PHE A 154 -2.32 16.05 1.97
N TYR A 155 -2.74 15.33 3.00
CA TYR A 155 -2.82 13.87 3.00
C TYR A 155 -4.11 13.40 3.65
N THR A 156 -4.71 12.35 3.10
CA THR A 156 -5.91 11.71 3.66
C THR A 156 -5.67 10.20 3.79
N ALA A 157 -5.80 9.67 5.01
CA ALA A 157 -5.88 8.22 5.24
C ALA A 157 -7.35 7.80 5.22
N GLY A 158 -7.69 6.82 4.38
CA GLY A 158 -9.08 6.40 4.13
C GLY A 158 -9.51 6.72 2.71
N ALA A 159 -9.57 8.00 2.33
CA ALA A 159 -9.70 8.41 0.93
C ALA A 159 -8.41 8.19 0.10
N TRP A 160 -7.27 7.91 0.77
CA TRP A 160 -5.97 7.61 0.17
C TRP A 160 -5.55 8.58 -0.95
N SER A 161 -5.70 9.86 -0.66
CA SER A 161 -5.32 10.94 -1.57
C SER A 161 -4.24 11.82 -0.96
N GLN A 162 -3.40 12.40 -1.81
CA GLN A 162 -2.44 13.42 -1.41
C GLN A 162 -2.34 14.55 -2.42
N ARG A 163 -1.92 15.72 -1.96
CA ARG A 163 -1.56 16.84 -2.84
C ARG A 163 -0.45 17.68 -2.21
N PRO A 164 0.64 17.97 -2.93
CA PRO A 164 1.61 18.96 -2.46
C PRO A 164 0.96 20.35 -2.43
N PHE A 165 1.22 21.10 -1.36
CA PHE A 165 0.89 22.53 -1.34
C PHE A 165 1.94 23.32 -2.11
N ILE A 166 1.55 24.50 -2.59
CA ILE A 166 2.53 25.50 -3.04
C ILE A 166 3.21 26.05 -1.78
N ALA A 167 4.54 26.15 -1.82
CA ALA A 167 5.33 26.69 -0.72
C ALA A 167 4.90 28.14 -0.39
N PRO A 168 4.79 28.51 0.90
CA PRO A 168 4.62 29.91 1.33
C PRO A 168 5.79 30.81 0.90
N ILE A 169 5.66 32.12 1.13
CA ILE A 169 6.80 33.03 0.95
C ILE A 169 7.75 32.86 2.15
N VAL A 170 9.07 32.89 1.90
CA VAL A 170 10.06 32.80 2.99
C VAL A 170 9.81 33.91 4.02
N GLY A 171 9.70 33.52 5.28
CA GLY A 171 9.32 34.41 6.39
C GLY A 171 7.84 34.34 6.79
N ASP A 172 6.96 33.79 5.95
CA ASP A 172 5.55 33.61 6.31
C ASP A 172 5.39 32.56 7.41
N ALA A 173 4.53 32.84 8.39
CA ALA A 173 4.16 31.90 9.45
C ALA A 173 2.85 31.16 9.15
N THR A 174 2.32 31.28 7.93
CA THR A 174 1.04 30.69 7.54
C THR A 174 1.09 30.09 6.14
N LEU A 175 0.41 28.96 5.97
CA LEU A 175 0.11 28.37 4.68
C LEU A 175 -1.39 28.56 4.41
N THR A 176 -1.71 29.45 3.47
CA THR A 176 -3.08 29.72 3.01
C THR A 176 -3.21 29.38 1.53
N GLN A 177 -4.02 28.37 1.21
CA GLN A 177 -4.24 27.94 -0.17
C GLN A 177 -5.63 27.34 -0.32
N THR A 178 -6.30 27.61 -1.44
CA THR A 178 -7.49 26.86 -1.85
C THR A 178 -7.19 26.09 -3.13
N PHE A 179 -7.64 24.84 -3.20
CA PHE A 179 -7.47 24.01 -4.40
C PHE A 179 -8.69 23.11 -4.65
N PRO A 180 -9.02 22.81 -5.93
CA PRO A 180 -9.99 21.77 -6.26
C PRO A 180 -9.51 20.40 -5.79
N TYR A 181 -10.36 19.65 -5.10
CA TYR A 181 -10.01 18.31 -4.60
C TYR A 181 -9.64 17.34 -5.73
N ALA A 182 -10.19 17.55 -6.93
CA ALA A 182 -9.83 16.80 -8.14
C ALA A 182 -8.35 16.94 -8.57
N GLU A 183 -7.62 17.93 -8.05
CA GLU A 183 -6.17 18.06 -8.26
C GLU A 183 -5.34 17.16 -7.32
N ALA A 184 -5.96 16.51 -6.34
CA ALA A 184 -5.29 15.52 -5.52
C ALA A 184 -4.94 14.27 -6.34
N THR A 185 -3.88 13.59 -5.95
CA THR A 185 -3.44 12.33 -6.53
C THR A 185 -3.90 11.18 -5.65
N SER A 186 -4.51 10.17 -6.27
CA SER A 186 -4.77 8.89 -5.61
C SER A 186 -3.47 8.13 -5.36
N LEU A 187 -3.26 7.71 -4.12
CA LEU A 187 -2.09 6.94 -3.70
C LEU A 187 -2.18 5.46 -4.07
N VAL A 188 -3.38 5.03 -4.44
CA VAL A 188 -3.74 3.61 -4.63
C VAL A 188 -4.20 3.32 -6.05
N GLY A 189 -4.08 4.30 -6.97
CA GLY A 189 -4.47 4.17 -8.37
C GLY A 189 -5.99 4.11 -8.61
N ARG A 190 -6.79 4.28 -7.55
CA ARG A 190 -8.27 4.33 -7.60
C ARG A 190 -8.76 5.74 -7.95
N PRO A 191 -9.99 5.91 -8.46
CA PRO A 191 -10.64 7.21 -8.49
C PRO A 191 -10.59 7.87 -7.10
N LEU A 192 -10.51 9.20 -7.05
CA LEU A 192 -10.59 9.92 -5.78
C LEU A 192 -11.92 9.62 -5.10
N GLU A 193 -11.85 9.36 -3.80
CA GLU A 193 -12.99 9.05 -2.95
C GLU A 193 -13.32 10.28 -2.10
N LYS A 194 -14.60 10.44 -1.75
CA LYS A 194 -15.07 11.48 -0.84
C LYS A 194 -14.38 11.34 0.51
N ILE A 195 -13.89 12.46 1.07
CA ILE A 195 -13.42 12.49 2.47
C ILE A 195 -14.64 12.35 3.41
N THR A 196 -14.53 11.50 4.42
CA THR A 196 -15.58 11.32 5.44
C THR A 196 -15.09 11.62 6.85
N ALA A 197 -16.04 11.66 7.79
CA ALA A 197 -15.74 11.78 9.22
C ALA A 197 -14.88 10.62 9.78
N ALA A 198 -14.78 9.49 9.07
CA ALA A 198 -13.94 8.38 9.49
C ALA A 198 -12.46 8.58 9.11
N ASP A 199 -12.17 9.42 8.13
CA ASP A 199 -10.81 9.59 7.61
C ASP A 199 -9.91 10.36 8.58
N ALA A 200 -8.61 10.13 8.45
CA ALA A 200 -7.62 11.03 9.05
C ALA A 200 -7.17 12.04 7.99
N VAL A 201 -7.29 13.33 8.32
CA VAL A 201 -6.89 14.43 7.43
C VAL A 201 -5.67 15.09 8.01
N LEU A 202 -4.56 15.06 7.27
CA LEU A 202 -3.27 15.52 7.74
C LEU A 202 -2.73 16.63 6.83
N VAL A 203 -2.09 17.62 7.45
CA VAL A 203 -1.14 18.51 6.76
C VAL A 203 0.25 18.19 7.28
N LEU A 204 1.06 17.62 6.41
CA LEU A 204 2.40 17.13 6.73
C LEU A 204 3.44 18.16 6.33
N LYS A 205 4.42 18.41 7.22
CA LYS A 205 5.59 19.25 6.96
C LYS A 205 6.84 18.39 6.91
N TYR A 206 7.57 18.49 5.81
CA TYR A 206 8.80 17.77 5.57
C TYR A 206 9.97 18.72 5.42
N VAL A 207 11.16 18.29 5.84
CA VAL A 207 12.45 18.87 5.44
C VAL A 207 13.25 17.74 4.80
N GLY A 208 13.47 17.84 3.48
CA GLY A 208 13.95 16.70 2.71
C GLY A 208 12.98 15.53 2.78
N ALA A 209 13.44 14.36 3.22
CA ALA A 209 12.61 13.15 3.36
C ALA A 209 12.10 12.92 4.80
N THR A 210 12.37 13.85 5.73
CA THR A 210 12.05 13.69 7.15
C THR A 210 10.78 14.46 7.50
N LEU A 211 9.82 13.79 8.13
CA LEU A 211 8.64 14.44 8.69
C LEU A 211 9.07 15.26 9.92
N THR A 212 8.80 16.57 9.88
CA THR A 212 9.23 17.53 10.91
C THR A 212 8.07 18.27 11.57
N GLY A 213 6.86 18.10 11.04
CA GLY A 213 5.65 18.55 11.72
C GLY A 213 4.40 17.98 11.09
N VAL A 214 3.33 17.94 11.88
CA VAL A 214 2.02 17.48 11.47
C VAL A 214 0.94 18.37 12.06
N LEU A 215 -0.05 18.72 11.25
CA LEU A 215 -1.36 19.13 11.72
C LEU A 215 -2.30 17.95 11.47
N ASP A 216 -2.76 17.34 12.57
CA ASP A 216 -3.76 16.27 12.57
C ASP A 216 -5.15 16.90 12.76
N LEU A 217 -6.04 16.66 11.81
CA LEU A 217 -7.40 17.19 11.80
C LEU A 217 -8.40 16.03 11.92
N PRO A 218 -9.52 16.25 12.63
CA PRO A 218 -10.61 15.29 12.58
C PRO A 218 -11.10 15.16 11.14
N GLY A 219 -11.48 13.94 10.76
CA GLY A 219 -12.19 13.69 9.51
C GLY A 219 -13.47 14.52 9.44
N PHE A 220 -13.94 14.78 8.21
CA PHE A 220 -15.18 15.49 7.95
C PHE A 220 -15.84 14.93 6.69
N ASP A 221 -17.17 15.02 6.63
CA ASP A 221 -17.89 14.67 5.41
C ASP A 221 -17.76 15.82 4.42
N GLN A 222 -17.08 15.56 3.30
CA GLN A 222 -16.91 16.55 2.24
C GLN A 222 -18.28 16.99 1.68
N THR A 223 -18.54 18.29 1.68
CA THR A 223 -19.84 18.85 1.22
C THR A 223 -19.70 19.85 0.08
N GLY A 224 -18.49 20.26 -0.26
CA GLY A 224 -18.22 21.22 -1.32
C GLY A 224 -16.92 21.94 -1.05
N THR A 225 -16.99 23.17 -0.53
CA THR A 225 -15.81 23.87 -0.01
C THR A 225 -15.63 23.55 1.46
N ASP A 226 -14.61 22.75 1.76
CA ASP A 226 -14.31 22.31 3.12
C ASP A 226 -12.98 22.92 3.57
N THR A 227 -12.95 23.43 4.81
CA THR A 227 -11.80 24.16 5.36
C THR A 227 -10.95 23.26 6.23
N VAL A 228 -9.64 23.25 5.99
CA VAL A 228 -8.64 22.60 6.83
C VAL A 228 -7.81 23.67 7.53
N ALA A 229 -8.01 23.84 8.83
CA ALA A 229 -7.41 24.92 9.59
C ALA A 229 -6.88 24.44 10.95
N GLY A 230 -5.74 24.98 11.36
CA GLY A 230 -5.09 24.61 12.61
C GLY A 230 -3.63 25.04 12.63
N THR A 231 -2.89 24.54 13.62
CA THR A 231 -1.47 24.82 13.79
C THR A 231 -0.69 23.52 13.62
N ILE A 232 0.34 23.53 12.78
CA ILE A 232 1.29 22.42 12.68
C ILE A 232 1.99 22.27 14.03
N VAL A 233 2.05 21.05 14.53
CA VAL A 233 2.85 20.69 15.71
C VAL A 233 4.15 20.09 15.22
N ALA A 234 5.27 20.56 15.77
CA ALA A 234 6.58 20.00 15.47
C ALA A 234 6.66 18.53 15.89
N THR A 235 7.20 17.70 15.01
CA THR A 235 7.46 16.29 15.29
C THR A 235 8.93 16.14 15.69
N ALA A 236 9.20 15.81 16.94
CA ALA A 236 10.56 15.60 17.42
C ALA A 236 11.06 14.22 16.98
N ALA A 237 12.20 14.14 16.31
CA ALA A 237 12.80 12.85 15.95
C ALA A 237 13.51 12.22 17.17
N ASP A 238 12.73 11.77 18.14
CA ASP A 238 13.20 11.32 19.46
C ASP A 238 13.24 9.79 19.62
N GLN A 239 12.74 9.03 18.64
CA GLN A 239 12.82 7.57 18.60
C GLN A 239 13.88 7.13 17.60
N THR A 240 14.88 6.36 18.07
CA THR A 240 15.93 5.81 17.20
C THR A 240 15.58 4.40 16.75
N VAL A 241 15.83 4.12 15.46
CA VAL A 241 15.88 2.79 14.88
C VAL A 241 17.29 2.50 14.40
N ASP A 242 17.80 1.36 14.85
CA ASP A 242 19.09 0.82 14.45
C ASP A 242 18.88 -0.54 13.80
N VAL A 243 19.26 -0.68 12.53
CA VAL A 243 19.11 -1.92 11.78
C VAL A 243 20.43 -2.30 11.11
N PRO A 244 21.03 -3.45 11.46
CA PRO A 244 22.21 -3.95 10.75
C PRO A 244 21.82 -4.35 9.33
N VAL A 245 22.67 -3.99 8.36
CA VAL A 245 22.48 -4.32 6.94
C VAL A 245 23.72 -4.95 6.35
N VAL A 246 23.54 -5.77 5.32
CA VAL A 246 24.65 -6.38 4.56
C VAL A 246 24.41 -6.18 3.06
N PRO A 247 24.63 -4.96 2.53
CA PRO A 247 24.27 -4.60 1.16
C PRO A 247 25.00 -5.46 0.11
N THR A 248 26.24 -5.85 0.40
CA THR A 248 27.06 -6.73 -0.48
C THR A 248 26.45 -8.12 -0.66
N ALA A 249 25.81 -8.67 0.37
CA ALA A 249 25.12 -9.97 0.27
C ALA A 249 23.91 -9.88 -0.67
N ILE A 250 23.17 -8.76 -0.64
CA ILE A 250 22.04 -8.50 -1.54
C ILE A 250 22.57 -8.35 -2.98
N ALA A 251 23.58 -7.50 -3.19
CA ALA A 251 24.18 -7.30 -4.51
C ALA A 251 24.67 -8.62 -5.14
N ASN A 252 25.33 -9.48 -4.35
CA ASN A 252 25.82 -10.78 -4.83
C ASN A 252 24.69 -11.72 -5.27
N ARG A 253 23.54 -11.72 -4.58
CA ARG A 253 22.37 -12.53 -4.98
C ARG A 253 21.82 -12.09 -6.34
N PHE A 254 21.70 -10.78 -6.58
CA PHE A 254 21.20 -10.25 -7.84
C PHE A 254 22.23 -10.31 -8.98
N GLY A 255 23.53 -10.32 -8.68
CA GLY A 255 24.59 -10.57 -9.66
C GLY A 255 24.66 -12.03 -10.17
N ALA A 256 24.16 -12.98 -9.37
CA ALA A 256 24.02 -14.37 -9.78
C ALA A 256 22.80 -14.60 -10.69
N GLY A 257 21.80 -13.73 -10.64
CA GLY A 257 20.65 -13.73 -11.55
C GLY A 257 21.07 -13.55 -13.01
N ARG A 258 20.23 -14.02 -13.94
CA ARG A 258 20.43 -13.83 -15.38
C ARG A 258 19.17 -13.19 -15.99
N PRO A 259 19.28 -12.00 -16.61
CA PRO A 259 20.49 -11.18 -16.74
C PRO A 259 21.00 -10.64 -15.39
N ALA A 260 22.33 -10.48 -15.27
CA ALA A 260 22.94 -9.99 -14.04
C ALA A 260 22.65 -8.49 -13.84
N VAL A 261 22.24 -8.12 -12.63
CA VAL A 261 21.98 -6.72 -12.29
C VAL A 261 23.30 -6.04 -11.90
N ALA A 262 23.68 -4.99 -12.61
CA ALA A 262 24.82 -4.13 -12.26
C ALA A 262 24.32 -2.77 -11.72
N GLY A 263 25.05 -2.17 -10.78
CA GLY A 263 24.73 -0.84 -10.25
C GLY A 263 23.46 -0.79 -9.40
N LEU A 264 23.26 -1.79 -8.52
CA LEU A 264 22.08 -1.86 -7.66
C LEU A 264 21.97 -0.61 -6.75
N ALA A 265 20.96 0.22 -6.97
CA ALA A 265 20.58 1.29 -6.05
C ALA A 265 19.64 0.72 -4.99
N MET A 266 19.98 0.93 -3.71
CA MET A 266 19.20 0.47 -2.57
C MET A 266 18.75 1.68 -1.75
N ASN A 267 17.50 1.69 -1.32
CA ASN A 267 16.94 2.72 -0.46
C ASN A 267 16.24 2.07 0.73
N TRP A 268 16.06 2.83 1.80
CA TRP A 268 15.28 2.45 2.96
C TRP A 268 14.28 3.56 3.29
N GLY A 269 13.17 3.17 3.92
CA GLY A 269 12.16 4.12 4.40
C GLY A 269 11.42 3.58 5.61
N MET A 270 10.98 4.49 6.46
CA MET A 270 10.07 4.25 7.57
C MET A 270 8.76 4.96 7.27
N THR A 271 7.67 4.23 7.38
CA THR A 271 6.33 4.75 7.04
C THR A 271 5.38 4.47 8.19
N ALA A 272 4.57 5.46 8.56
CA ALA A 272 3.43 5.26 9.44
C ALA A 272 2.32 4.54 8.67
N ALA A 273 2.38 3.21 8.65
CA ALA A 273 1.45 2.38 7.90
C ALA A 273 0.43 1.70 8.83
N PRO A 274 -0.89 1.89 8.62
CA PRO A 274 -1.94 1.20 9.39
C PRO A 274 -1.94 -0.33 9.15
N GLY A 275 -1.32 -0.80 8.07
CA GLY A 275 -1.21 -2.22 7.71
C GLY A 275 0.15 -2.87 8.03
N SER A 276 0.85 -2.45 9.09
CA SER A 276 2.22 -2.94 9.37
C SER A 276 2.33 -4.47 9.51
N LYS A 277 1.27 -5.14 9.97
CA LYS A 277 1.20 -6.62 10.10
C LYS A 277 1.22 -7.34 8.75
N VAL A 278 0.81 -6.67 7.68
CA VAL A 278 0.66 -7.22 6.33
C VAL A 278 1.62 -6.57 5.34
N ALA A 279 2.68 -5.96 5.87
CA ALA A 279 3.75 -5.34 5.11
C ALA A 279 3.33 -4.22 4.13
N SER A 280 2.19 -3.56 4.38
CA SER A 280 1.80 -2.37 3.60
C SER A 280 2.77 -1.22 3.88
N THR A 281 3.25 -0.57 2.81
CA THR A 281 4.06 0.66 2.87
C THR A 281 3.24 1.91 2.58
N LEU A 282 1.91 1.83 2.56
CA LEU A 282 1.05 2.98 2.30
C LEU A 282 0.88 3.79 3.59
N GLY A 283 1.34 5.03 3.56
CA GLY A 283 1.26 5.94 4.70
C GLY A 283 2.22 7.14 4.58
N PRO A 284 2.17 8.09 5.53
CA PRO A 284 3.17 9.14 5.64
C PRO A 284 4.56 8.54 5.86
N THR A 285 5.51 8.91 5.00
CA THR A 285 6.93 8.62 5.24
C THR A 285 7.38 9.43 6.45
N LEU A 286 8.01 8.78 7.42
CA LEU A 286 8.55 9.42 8.62
C LEU A 286 10.00 9.85 8.39
N THR A 287 10.77 8.95 7.79
CA THR A 287 12.18 9.16 7.43
C THR A 287 12.57 8.16 6.34
N ALA A 288 13.52 8.54 5.49
CA ALA A 288 14.02 7.68 4.41
C ALA A 288 15.44 8.08 4.00
N GLY A 289 16.15 7.16 3.32
CA GLY A 289 17.49 7.41 2.85
C GLY A 289 17.99 6.37 1.84
N THR A 290 19.21 6.60 1.35
CA THR A 290 19.92 5.68 0.46
C THR A 290 20.77 4.71 1.27
N VAL A 291 20.96 3.49 0.78
CA VAL A 291 21.91 2.51 1.31
C VAL A 291 23.10 2.39 0.37
N ALA A 292 24.27 2.79 0.82
CA ALA A 292 25.52 2.63 0.08
C ALA A 292 26.06 1.20 0.24
N ALA A 293 26.90 0.77 -0.71
CA ALA A 293 27.47 -0.58 -0.70
C ALA A 293 28.35 -0.89 0.53
N ALA A 294 28.90 0.16 1.15
CA ALA A 294 29.76 0.07 2.32
C ALA A 294 28.99 0.12 3.66
N ASP A 295 27.69 0.41 3.64
CA ASP A 295 26.90 0.54 4.86
C ASP A 295 26.80 -0.81 5.57
N THR A 296 27.02 -0.80 6.88
CA THR A 296 26.85 -1.98 7.76
C THR A 296 25.67 -1.82 8.72
N GLN A 297 25.14 -0.60 8.82
CA GLN A 297 24.04 -0.25 9.72
C GLN A 297 23.28 0.93 9.13
N ILE A 298 21.96 0.90 9.30
CA ILE A 298 21.08 2.05 9.14
C ILE A 298 20.75 2.55 10.55
N THR A 299 21.10 3.78 10.84
CA THR A 299 20.68 4.49 12.06
C THR A 299 19.82 5.67 11.63
N ALA A 300 18.59 5.70 12.13
CA ALA A 300 17.61 6.73 11.80
C ALA A 300 16.83 7.13 13.03
N THR A 301 16.41 8.39 13.09
CA THR A 301 15.45 8.86 14.09
C THR A 301 14.11 9.19 13.45
N PHE A 302 13.04 9.00 14.20
CA PHE A 302 11.67 9.32 13.82
C PHE A 302 10.89 9.79 15.07
N GLY A 303 9.71 10.40 14.83
CA GLY A 303 8.81 10.91 15.86
C GLY A 303 7.37 10.90 15.39
#